data_AF-A0A0G4LPY8-F1
#
_entry.id   AF-A0A0G4LPY8-F1
#
_cell.length_a   1.000
_cell.length_b   1.000
_cell.length_c   1.000
_cell.angle_alpha   90.00
_cell.angle_beta   90.00
_cell.angle_gamma   90.00
#
_symmetry.space_group_name_H-M   'P 1'
#
loop_
_entity.id
_entity.type
_entity.pdbx_description
1 polymer ?
#
loop_
_entity_poly.entity_id
_entity_poly.type
_entity_poly.pdbx_seq_one_letter_code
_entity_poly.pdbx_strand_id
1 'polypeptide(L)'
;AAPRLHTALATSSHTANFELKTSHLQPLFAGFAPHRRVLGDDARIAPSRGKPHPDIFLLALATINASLPEGETPVTPDECLVFEDSVPGVEAGRRAGMRVIWCPHPMLKKEYAGREPEVLAGRTGEAGDVDMHQVGELDDGWAEYLETLEGFPYAKYGIEVVKSD
;
A
#
# COMPACT_ATOMS: atom_id res chain seq x y z
N ALA A 1 -3.42 -5.21 -25.94
CA ALA A 1 -4.01 -4.16 -25.10
C ALA A 1 -3.14 -4.02 -23.87
N ALA A 2 -2.93 -2.82 -23.34
CA ALA A 2 -2.25 -2.66 -22.06
C ALA A 2 -3.05 -3.36 -20.95
N PRO A 3 -2.39 -3.95 -19.94
CA PRO A 3 -3.09 -4.58 -18.81
C PRO A 3 -3.95 -3.55 -18.07
N ARG A 4 -5.06 -4.00 -17.48
CA ARG A 4 -5.96 -3.10 -16.74
C ARG A 4 -5.37 -2.79 -15.36
N LEU A 5 -5.51 -1.54 -14.93
CA LEU A 5 -5.19 -1.17 -13.56
C LEU A 5 -6.25 -1.77 -12.60
N HIS A 6 -5.78 -2.41 -11.54
CA HIS A 6 -6.63 -2.91 -10.47
C HIS A 6 -6.37 -2.17 -9.16
N THR A 7 -7.44 -1.91 -8.43
CA THR A 7 -7.40 -1.20 -7.14
C THR A 7 -7.92 -2.10 -6.03
N ALA A 8 -7.29 -1.98 -4.86
CA ALA A 8 -7.74 -2.56 -3.60
C ALA A 8 -7.51 -1.53 -2.48
N LEU A 9 -8.27 -1.68 -1.40
CA LEU A 9 -8.09 -0.88 -0.19
C LEU A 9 -7.54 -1.79 0.90
N ALA A 10 -6.47 -1.37 1.57
CA ALA A 10 -5.92 -2.01 2.75
C ALA A 10 -5.82 -0.99 3.87
N THR A 11 -6.52 -1.19 4.99
CA THR A 11 -6.50 -0.27 6.12
C THR A 11 -6.50 -1.01 7.45
N SER A 12 -5.75 -0.50 8.43
CA SER A 12 -5.79 -1.00 9.81
C SER A 12 -7.05 -0.56 10.58
N SER A 13 -7.93 0.25 9.98
CA SER A 13 -9.21 0.59 10.61
C SER A 13 -10.11 -0.63 10.63
N HIS A 14 -10.68 -0.96 11.81
CA HIS A 14 -11.74 -1.95 11.92
C HIS A 14 -13.03 -1.44 11.26
N THR A 15 -13.94 -2.35 10.92
CA THR A 15 -15.19 -2.09 10.20
C THR A 15 -15.95 -0.87 10.72
N ALA A 16 -16.25 -0.81 12.02
CA ALA A 16 -17.00 0.32 12.60
C ALA A 16 -16.29 1.68 12.40
N ASN A 17 -14.97 1.73 12.58
CA ASN A 17 -14.19 2.95 12.38
C ASN A 17 -14.07 3.32 10.91
N PHE A 18 -13.95 2.32 10.03
CA PHE A 18 -13.95 2.53 8.58
C PHE A 18 -15.26 3.16 8.11
N GLU A 19 -16.40 2.63 8.56
CA GLU A 19 -17.72 3.16 8.23
C GLU A 19 -17.93 4.60 8.73
N LEU A 20 -17.54 4.88 9.98
CA LEU A 20 -17.60 6.24 10.54
C LEU A 20 -16.79 7.24 9.71
N LYS A 21 -15.58 6.83 9.27
CA LYS A 21 -14.68 7.69 8.48
C LYS A 21 -15.11 7.86 7.02
N THR A 22 -15.84 6.89 6.44
CA THR A 22 -16.01 6.83 4.98
C THR A 22 -17.46 6.87 4.51
N SER A 23 -18.44 6.73 5.40
CA SER A 23 -19.88 6.81 5.07
C SER A 23 -20.28 8.06 4.29
N HIS A 24 -19.62 9.20 4.53
CA HIS A 24 -19.85 10.46 3.83
C HIS A 24 -19.03 10.62 2.53
N LEU A 25 -18.21 9.63 2.18
CA LEU A 25 -17.27 9.65 1.04
C LEU A 25 -17.52 8.51 0.05
N GLN A 26 -18.75 7.95 0.00
CA GLN A 26 -19.07 6.79 -0.84
C GLN A 26 -18.63 6.92 -2.31
N PRO A 27 -18.77 8.08 -2.99
CA PRO A 27 -18.30 8.23 -4.37
C PRO A 27 -16.80 7.97 -4.53
N LEU A 28 -15.97 8.39 -3.57
CA LEU A 28 -14.54 8.16 -3.57
C LEU A 28 -14.22 6.66 -3.35
N PHE A 29 -14.90 6.02 -2.42
CA PHE A 29 -14.67 4.61 -2.08
C PHE A 29 -15.30 3.61 -3.07
N ALA A 30 -16.18 4.07 -3.97
CA ALA A 30 -16.76 3.26 -5.04
C ALA A 30 -15.68 2.69 -6.00
N GLY A 31 -14.53 3.38 -6.12
CA GLY A 31 -13.38 2.90 -6.90
C GLY A 31 -12.69 1.65 -6.32
N PHE A 32 -13.02 1.25 -5.09
CA PHE A 32 -12.54 0.01 -4.47
C PHE A 32 -13.70 -0.96 -4.33
N ALA A 33 -13.71 -2.02 -5.14
CA ALA A 33 -14.75 -3.05 -5.06
C ALA A 33 -14.86 -3.62 -3.64
N PRO A 34 -16.06 -3.84 -3.07
CA PRO A 34 -16.22 -4.28 -1.68
C PRO A 34 -15.40 -5.51 -1.29
N HIS A 35 -15.28 -6.50 -2.18
CA HIS A 35 -14.50 -7.73 -1.93
C HIS A 35 -12.97 -7.52 -1.99
N ARG A 36 -12.51 -6.36 -2.47
CA ARG A 36 -11.10 -5.92 -2.50
C ARG A 36 -10.77 -4.91 -1.39
N ARG A 37 -11.64 -4.79 -0.37
CA ARG A 37 -11.40 -3.98 0.82
C ARG A 37 -10.96 -4.90 1.95
N VAL A 38 -9.75 -4.71 2.44
CA VAL A 38 -9.17 -5.41 3.57
C VAL A 38 -9.08 -4.44 4.74
N LEU A 39 -9.82 -4.75 5.81
CA LEU A 39 -9.92 -3.92 7.01
C LEU A 39 -9.10 -4.52 8.16
N GLY A 40 -8.89 -3.77 9.23
CA GLY A 40 -8.01 -4.17 10.33
C GLY A 40 -8.52 -5.35 11.16
N ASP A 41 -9.82 -5.61 11.09
CA ASP A 41 -10.53 -6.72 11.72
C ASP A 41 -10.84 -7.86 10.75
N ASP A 42 -10.20 -7.89 9.58
CA ASP A 42 -10.34 -9.00 8.62
C ASP A 42 -9.81 -10.30 9.23
N ALA A 43 -10.69 -11.28 9.42
CA ALA A 43 -10.37 -12.56 10.07
C ALA A 43 -9.31 -13.40 9.31
N ARG A 44 -8.99 -13.05 8.06
CA ARG A 44 -7.92 -13.70 7.27
C ARG A 44 -6.53 -13.22 7.68
N ILE A 45 -6.43 -12.12 8.42
CA ILE A 45 -5.18 -11.64 9.01
C ILE A 45 -5.07 -12.19 10.42
N ALA A 46 -4.02 -12.95 10.69
CA ALA A 46 -3.83 -13.53 12.02
C ALA A 46 -3.59 -12.43 13.07
N PRO A 47 -3.98 -12.65 14.34
CA PRO A 47 -3.69 -11.71 15.42
C PRO A 47 -2.20 -11.35 15.47
N SER A 48 -1.88 -10.10 15.79
CA SER A 48 -0.51 -9.54 15.77
C SER A 48 0.17 -9.43 14.39
N ARG A 49 -0.49 -9.83 13.30
CA ARG A 49 0.02 -9.73 11.92
C ARG A 49 -0.44 -8.46 11.19
N GLY A 50 -0.83 -7.44 11.93
CA GLY A 50 -1.04 -6.10 11.37
C GLY A 50 0.28 -5.50 10.90
N LYS A 51 0.20 -4.31 10.29
CA LYS A 51 1.39 -3.51 9.99
C LYS A 51 2.28 -3.42 11.25
N PRO A 52 3.59 -3.65 11.14
CA PRO A 52 4.38 -3.57 9.92
C PRO A 52 4.60 -4.91 9.20
N HIS A 53 3.84 -5.96 9.52
CA HIS A 53 3.83 -7.20 8.74
C HIS A 53 3.12 -7.01 7.38
N PRO A 54 3.52 -7.75 6.34
CA PRO A 54 3.05 -7.55 4.97
C PRO A 54 1.64 -8.09 4.70
N ASP A 55 1.05 -8.80 5.65
CA ASP A 55 -0.13 -9.66 5.47
C ASP A 55 -1.32 -8.89 4.90
N ILE A 56 -1.54 -7.64 5.32
CA ILE A 56 -2.66 -6.83 4.82
C ILE A 56 -2.53 -6.51 3.32
N PHE A 57 -1.31 -6.26 2.84
CA PHE A 57 -1.06 -5.95 1.43
C PHE A 57 -1.04 -7.22 0.58
N LEU A 58 -0.45 -8.31 1.10
CA LEU A 58 -0.51 -9.62 0.44
C LEU A 58 -1.95 -10.12 0.31
N LEU A 59 -2.77 -9.91 1.34
CA LEU A 59 -4.19 -10.23 1.29
C LEU A 59 -4.93 -9.35 0.27
N ALA A 60 -4.64 -8.04 0.23
CA ALA A 60 -5.22 -7.15 -0.78
C ALA A 60 -4.88 -7.61 -2.21
N LEU A 61 -3.62 -7.96 -2.49
CA LEU A 61 -3.20 -8.54 -3.77
C LEU A 61 -3.93 -9.86 -4.06
N ALA A 62 -4.07 -10.74 -3.07
CA ALA A 62 -4.81 -11.98 -3.22
C ALA A 62 -6.29 -11.73 -3.60
N THR A 63 -6.94 -10.70 -3.03
CA THR A 63 -8.32 -10.33 -3.41
C THR A 63 -8.41 -9.79 -4.85
N ILE A 64 -7.39 -9.08 -5.33
CA ILE A 64 -7.30 -8.67 -6.74
C ILE A 64 -7.22 -9.91 -7.62
N ASN A 65 -6.23 -10.77 -7.38
CA ASN A 65 -5.95 -11.96 -8.19
C ASN A 65 -7.12 -12.95 -8.21
N ALA A 66 -7.81 -13.13 -7.08
CA ALA A 66 -8.99 -14.00 -6.99
C ALA A 66 -10.21 -13.48 -7.75
N SER A 67 -10.21 -12.21 -8.18
CA SER A 67 -11.33 -11.57 -8.88
C SER A 67 -10.94 -11.02 -10.25
N LEU A 68 -9.83 -11.52 -10.81
CA LEU A 68 -9.45 -11.21 -12.19
C LEU A 68 -10.43 -11.89 -13.17
N PRO A 69 -10.72 -11.25 -14.30
CA PRO A 69 -11.34 -11.88 -15.46
C PRO A 69 -10.59 -13.14 -15.90
N GLU A 70 -11.33 -14.09 -16.48
CA GLU A 70 -10.73 -15.29 -17.07
C GLU A 70 -9.71 -14.91 -18.16
N GLY A 71 -8.52 -15.50 -18.08
CA GLY A 71 -7.42 -15.27 -19.02
C GLY A 71 -6.54 -14.05 -18.70
N GLU A 72 -6.87 -13.25 -17.68
CA GLU A 72 -5.98 -12.19 -17.19
C GLU A 72 -4.86 -12.80 -16.32
N THR A 73 -3.63 -12.32 -16.51
CA THR A 73 -2.46 -12.83 -15.78
C THR A 73 -2.49 -12.31 -14.34
N PRO A 74 -2.26 -13.16 -13.32
CA PRO A 74 -2.17 -12.71 -11.93
C PRO A 74 -1.10 -11.63 -11.74
N VAL A 75 -1.45 -10.60 -10.98
CA VAL A 75 -0.55 -9.51 -10.61
C VAL A 75 0.46 -10.03 -9.58
N THR A 76 1.73 -9.70 -9.78
CA THR A 76 2.83 -10.02 -8.86
C THR A 76 3.08 -8.88 -7.87
N PRO A 77 3.74 -9.13 -6.73
CA PRO A 77 4.01 -8.06 -5.76
C PRO A 77 4.83 -6.90 -6.33
N ASP A 78 5.79 -7.17 -7.22
CA ASP A 78 6.64 -6.13 -7.83
C ASP A 78 5.92 -5.25 -8.86
N GLU A 79 4.75 -5.70 -9.33
CA GLU A 79 3.82 -4.90 -10.14
C GLU A 79 2.86 -4.05 -9.28
N CYS A 80 2.88 -4.20 -7.95
CA CYS A 80 2.03 -3.43 -7.05
C CYS A 80 2.67 -2.09 -6.66
N LEU A 81 1.84 -1.06 -6.58
CA LEU A 81 2.19 0.25 -6.05
C LEU A 81 1.31 0.60 -4.84
N VAL A 82 1.92 0.62 -3.66
CA VAL A 82 1.29 0.95 -2.38
C VAL A 82 1.41 2.44 -2.11
N PHE A 83 0.34 3.07 -1.61
CA PHE A 83 0.37 4.45 -1.12
C PHE A 83 0.17 4.44 0.40
N GLU A 84 1.14 4.98 1.14
CA GLU A 84 1.11 4.99 2.61
C GLU A 84 1.61 6.31 3.18
N ASP A 85 1.07 6.71 4.32
CA ASP A 85 1.52 7.86 5.11
C ASP A 85 2.36 7.41 6.32
N SER A 86 2.05 6.24 6.88
CA SER A 86 2.65 5.72 8.10
C SER A 86 3.95 4.95 7.85
N VAL A 87 4.92 5.08 8.77
CA VAL A 87 6.17 4.29 8.72
C VAL A 87 5.92 2.78 8.78
N PRO A 88 5.07 2.25 9.70
CA PRO A 88 4.74 0.82 9.71
C PRO A 88 4.09 0.34 8.41
N GLY A 89 3.32 1.20 7.74
CA GLY A 89 2.73 0.90 6.44
C GLY A 89 3.77 0.80 5.33
N VAL A 90 4.75 1.71 5.31
CA VAL A 90 5.87 1.62 4.36
C VAL A 90 6.64 0.31 4.56
N GLU A 91 6.98 -0.03 5.81
CA GLU A 91 7.65 -1.30 6.10
C GLU A 91 6.85 -2.51 5.63
N ALA A 92 5.53 -2.53 5.88
CA ALA A 92 4.65 -3.61 5.44
C ALA A 92 4.61 -3.74 3.92
N GLY A 93 4.54 -2.63 3.18
CA GLY A 93 4.58 -2.63 1.71
C GLY A 93 5.91 -3.16 1.17
N ARG A 94 7.02 -2.71 1.75
CA ARG A 94 8.37 -3.20 1.42
C ARG A 94 8.52 -4.70 1.66
N ARG A 95 8.08 -5.18 2.83
CA ARG A 95 8.11 -6.61 3.20
C ARG A 95 7.19 -7.47 2.33
N ALA A 96 6.16 -6.86 1.73
CA ALA A 96 5.31 -7.53 0.76
C ALA A 96 5.98 -7.67 -0.61
N GLY A 97 7.17 -7.09 -0.82
CA GLY A 97 7.85 -7.04 -2.11
C GLY A 97 7.30 -5.96 -3.05
N MET A 98 6.47 -5.05 -2.55
CA MET A 98 5.75 -4.07 -3.36
C MET A 98 6.49 -2.73 -3.42
N ARG A 99 6.25 -1.98 -4.49
CA ARG A 99 6.71 -0.58 -4.59
C ARG A 99 5.89 0.29 -3.66
N VAL A 100 6.48 1.29 -3.02
CA VAL A 100 5.79 2.13 -2.03
C VAL A 100 5.98 3.62 -2.29
N ILE A 101 4.89 4.38 -2.24
CA ILE A 101 4.90 5.83 -2.14
C ILE A 101 4.64 6.19 -0.69
N TRP A 102 5.64 6.81 -0.06
CA TRP A 102 5.52 7.38 1.28
C TRP A 102 5.10 8.85 1.17
N CYS A 103 3.85 9.14 1.55
CA CYS A 103 3.28 10.48 1.58
C CYS A 103 2.83 10.84 3.02
N PRO A 104 3.78 11.04 3.96
CA PRO A 104 3.47 11.30 5.36
C PRO A 104 2.93 12.69 5.59
N HIS A 105 2.26 12.87 6.74
CA HIS A 105 2.05 14.20 7.30
C HIS A 105 3.39 14.94 7.52
N PRO A 106 3.50 16.26 7.25
CA PRO A 106 4.76 16.99 7.35
C PRO A 106 5.47 16.89 8.71
N MET A 107 4.72 16.78 9.81
CA MET A 107 5.31 16.62 11.14
C MET A 107 5.92 15.23 11.36
N LEU A 108 5.34 14.18 10.78
CA LEU A 108 5.95 12.84 10.80
C LEU A 108 7.23 12.84 9.96
N LYS A 109 7.22 13.52 8.80
CA LYS A 109 8.42 13.69 7.97
C LYS A 109 9.57 14.37 8.73
N LYS A 110 9.27 15.37 9.57
CA LYS A 110 10.26 16.04 10.42
C LYS A 110 10.85 15.14 11.50
N GLU A 111 10.04 14.25 12.08
CA GLU A 111 10.50 13.29 13.10
C GLU A 111 11.57 12.34 12.54
N TYR A 112 11.46 12.00 11.26
CA TYR A 112 12.40 11.12 10.55
C TYR A 112 13.45 11.87 9.73
N ALA A 113 13.71 13.15 10.05
CA ALA A 113 14.72 13.93 9.34
C ALA A 113 16.12 13.31 9.47
N GLY A 114 16.75 13.01 8.33
CA GLY A 114 18.03 12.30 8.25
C GLY A 114 17.93 10.78 8.31
N ARG A 115 16.74 10.23 8.54
CA ARG A 115 16.44 8.78 8.59
C ARG A 115 15.45 8.36 7.50
N GLU A 116 15.16 9.22 6.54
CA GLU A 116 14.25 8.90 5.44
C GLU A 116 14.69 7.68 4.62
N PRO A 117 15.99 7.48 4.30
CA PRO A 117 16.42 6.27 3.61
C PRO A 117 16.07 4.99 4.37
N GLU A 118 16.11 5.01 5.72
CA GLU A 118 15.71 3.87 6.55
C GLU A 118 14.20 3.59 6.44
N VAL A 119 13.37 4.64 6.47
CA VAL A 119 11.92 4.52 6.25
C VAL A 119 11.65 3.90 4.89
N LEU A 120 12.25 4.45 3.83
CA LEU A 120 12.02 4.00 2.46
C LEU A 120 12.52 2.57 2.23
N ALA A 121 13.58 2.13 2.92
CA ALA A 121 14.04 0.75 2.89
C ALA A 121 13.19 -0.22 3.74
N GLY A 122 12.30 0.31 4.58
CA GLY A 122 11.53 -0.47 5.55
C GLY A 122 12.38 -0.99 6.71
N ARG A 123 13.40 -0.22 7.11
CA ARG A 123 14.49 -0.60 8.04
C ARG A 123 14.48 0.21 9.35
N THR A 124 13.36 0.85 9.74
CA THR A 124 13.37 1.71 10.94
C THR A 124 13.40 0.92 12.24
N GLY A 125 13.10 -0.38 12.19
CA GLY A 125 13.16 -1.27 13.36
C GLY A 125 11.94 -1.18 14.27
N GLU A 126 10.90 -0.45 13.86
CA GLU A 126 9.63 -0.31 14.58
C GLU A 126 8.89 -1.66 14.75
N ALA A 127 9.29 -2.67 13.97
CA ALA A 127 8.76 -4.03 14.00
C ALA A 127 9.44 -4.97 15.02
N GLY A 128 10.44 -4.53 15.78
CA GLY A 128 11.20 -5.38 16.71
C GLY A 128 12.28 -6.21 16.00
N ASP A 129 12.48 -7.48 16.39
CA ASP A 129 13.44 -8.38 15.76
C ASP A 129 12.98 -8.76 14.34
N VAL A 130 13.45 -8.01 13.35
CA VAL A 130 13.11 -8.22 11.94
C VAL A 130 14.15 -9.12 11.29
N ASP A 131 13.68 -10.09 10.49
CA ASP A 131 14.53 -10.78 9.54
C ASP A 131 15.05 -9.76 8.49
N MET A 132 16.36 -9.50 8.53
CA MET A 132 17.00 -8.55 7.62
C MET A 132 16.92 -8.95 6.15
N HIS A 133 16.52 -10.20 5.83
CA HIS A 133 16.21 -10.62 4.46
C HIS A 133 14.86 -10.14 3.94
N GLN A 134 13.96 -9.67 4.83
CA GLN A 134 12.63 -9.18 4.45
C GLN A 134 12.58 -7.66 4.25
N VAL A 135 13.65 -6.95 4.61
CA VAL A 135 13.77 -5.50 4.41
C VAL A 135 14.51 -5.23 3.11
N GLY A 136 14.15 -4.16 2.40
CA GLY A 136 14.85 -3.81 1.18
C GLY A 136 16.08 -2.94 1.43
N GLU A 137 16.75 -2.50 0.38
CA GLU A 137 18.02 -1.77 0.50
C GLU A 137 17.80 -0.26 0.58
N LEU A 138 18.77 0.44 1.19
CA LEU A 138 18.81 1.90 1.18
C LEU A 138 18.97 2.38 -0.28
N ASP A 139 18.20 3.39 -0.65
CA ASP A 139 18.27 4.07 -1.95
C ASP A 139 18.09 3.16 -3.19
N ASP A 140 17.40 2.02 -3.03
CA ASP A 140 17.11 1.09 -4.14
C ASP A 140 15.99 1.56 -5.09
N GLY A 141 15.35 2.68 -4.77
CA GLY A 141 14.26 3.26 -5.57
C GLY A 141 12.95 2.46 -5.52
N TRP A 142 12.84 1.45 -4.67
CA TRP A 142 11.62 0.64 -4.54
C TRP A 142 10.56 1.33 -3.67
N ALA A 143 10.97 2.31 -2.87
CA ALA A 143 10.05 3.27 -2.26
C ALA A 143 10.51 4.71 -2.48
N GLU A 144 9.55 5.61 -2.54
CA GLU A 144 9.79 7.02 -2.82
C GLU A 144 8.98 7.90 -1.87
N TYR A 145 9.58 8.98 -1.42
CA TYR A 145 8.88 10.02 -0.69
C TYR A 145 8.22 11.00 -1.67
N LEU A 146 6.96 11.35 -1.41
CA LEU A 146 6.28 12.49 -2.02
C LEU A 146 5.68 13.37 -0.93
N GLU A 147 5.78 14.69 -1.09
CA GLU A 147 5.12 15.63 -0.18
C GLU A 147 3.59 15.66 -0.39
N THR A 148 3.16 15.43 -1.63
CA THR A 148 1.76 15.40 -2.05
C THR A 148 1.55 14.41 -3.20
N LEU A 149 0.32 13.92 -3.33
CA LEU A 149 -0.12 13.11 -4.47
C LEU A 149 -0.76 13.97 -5.58
N GLU A 150 -0.87 15.28 -5.38
CA GLU A 150 -1.31 16.18 -6.45
C GLU A 150 -0.32 16.14 -7.63
N GLY A 151 -0.84 15.92 -8.84
CA GLY A 151 0.00 15.78 -10.02
C GLY A 151 0.86 14.51 -10.03
N PHE A 152 0.43 13.45 -9.33
CA PHE A 152 1.16 12.17 -9.28
C PHE A 152 1.63 11.69 -10.67
N PRO A 153 2.91 11.33 -10.84
CA PRO A 153 3.49 11.04 -12.15
C PRO A 153 3.14 9.62 -12.63
N TYR A 154 1.88 9.37 -12.96
CA TYR A 154 1.36 8.05 -13.38
C TYR A 154 2.23 7.35 -14.44
N ALA A 155 2.73 8.10 -15.44
CA ALA A 155 3.56 7.56 -16.51
C ALA A 155 4.89 6.92 -16.02
N LYS A 156 5.45 7.40 -14.91
CA LYS A 156 6.65 6.81 -14.28
C LYS A 156 6.42 5.36 -13.83
N TYR A 157 5.16 5.02 -13.55
CA TYR A 157 4.74 3.70 -13.08
C TYR A 157 4.04 2.89 -14.18
N GLY A 158 4.14 3.33 -15.45
CA GLY A 158 3.47 2.68 -16.58
C GLY A 158 1.94 2.81 -16.55
N ILE A 159 1.41 3.75 -15.75
CA ILE A 159 -0.04 3.99 -15.66
C ILE A 159 -0.42 5.07 -16.68
N GLU A 160 -1.29 4.71 -17.62
CA GLU A 160 -1.86 5.62 -18.60
C GLU A 160 -3.25 6.10 -18.13
N VAL A 161 -3.38 7.41 -17.92
CA VAL A 161 -4.67 8.01 -17.55
C VAL A 161 -5.44 8.37 -18.82
N VAL A 162 -6.44 7.56 -19.14
CA VAL A 162 -7.40 7.87 -20.20
C VAL A 162 -8.45 8.82 -19.63
N LYS A 163 -8.58 10.02 -20.20
CA LYS A 163 -9.68 10.91 -19.84
C LYS A 163 -10.97 10.31 -20.43
N SER A 164 -11.95 10.08 -19.57
CA SER A 164 -13.31 9.82 -20.02
C SER A 164 -13.92 11.15 -20.47
N ASP A 165 -14.37 11.22 -21.72
CA ASP A 165 -15.16 12.34 -22.25
C ASP A 165 -16.53 12.47 -21.54
#